data_AF-A0A6L5T805-F1
#
_entry.id   AF-A0A6L5T805-F1
#
_cell.length_a   1.000
_cell.length_b   1.000
_cell.length_c   1.000
_cell.angle_alpha   90.00
_cell.angle_beta   90.00
_cell.angle_gamma   90.00
#
_symmetry.space_group_name_H-M   'P 1'
#
loop_
_entity.id
_entity.type
_entity.pdbx_description
1 polymer ?
#
loop_
_entity_poly.entity_id
_entity_poly.type
_entity_poly.pdbx_seq_one_letter_code
_entity_poly.pdbx_strand_id
1 'polypeptide(L)'
;MQDFKMSGSNMNELLTNMKAIKERIDDSYDELTRLMLRIESDELWKGKEKTTFMAYMGLMQQYHKSFSKANGDNPVQQAIDALKSHGDRVDDFYDEFQEYKDMEDM
;
A
#
# COMPACT_ATOMS: atom_id res chain seq x y z
N MET A 1 -32.21 2.35 15.88
CA MET A 1 -31.48 1.97 14.66
C MET A 1 -30.12 1.40 15.06
N GLN A 2 -29.98 0.07 15.11
CA GLN A 2 -28.67 -0.57 15.29
C GLN A 2 -28.09 -0.85 13.90
N ASP A 3 -26.86 -0.37 13.66
CA ASP A 3 -26.00 -0.59 12.49
C ASP A 3 -26.30 0.14 11.16
N PHE A 4 -26.83 1.37 11.19
CA PHE A 4 -26.81 2.23 9.97
C PHE A 4 -25.50 3.02 9.79
N LYS A 5 -24.67 3.13 10.84
CA LYS A 5 -23.35 3.76 10.74
C LYS A 5 -22.38 2.79 10.07
N MET A 6 -21.72 3.24 9.00
CA MET A 6 -20.60 2.49 8.43
C MET A 6 -19.59 2.19 9.54
N SER A 7 -19.11 0.95 9.62
CA SER A 7 -18.15 0.55 10.65
C SER A 7 -16.81 1.26 10.44
N GLY A 8 -16.65 2.43 11.04
CA GLY A 8 -15.42 3.20 11.01
C GLY A 8 -14.22 2.39 11.52
N SER A 9 -14.44 1.42 12.42
CA SER A 9 -13.39 0.50 12.87
C SER A 9 -12.87 -0.38 11.74
N ASN A 10 -13.75 -0.93 10.90
CA ASN A 10 -13.34 -1.78 9.78
C ASN A 10 -12.57 -0.97 8.72
N MET A 11 -12.98 0.27 8.47
CA MET A 11 -12.28 1.15 7.52
C MET A 11 -10.90 1.56 8.05
N ASN A 12 -10.79 1.88 9.35
CA ASN A 12 -9.52 2.20 10.00
C ASN A 12 -8.57 1.00 10.03
N GLU A 13 -9.08 -0.21 10.26
CA GLU A 13 -8.30 -1.44 10.18
C GLU A 13 -7.78 -1.66 8.75
N LEU A 14 -8.65 -1.51 7.73
CA LEU A 14 -8.25 -1.63 6.33
C LEU A 14 -7.18 -0.60 5.95
N LEU A 15 -7.33 0.66 6.36
CA LEU A 15 -6.34 1.71 6.13
C LEU A 15 -5.00 1.39 6.81
N THR A 16 -5.03 0.86 8.03
CA THR A 16 -3.84 0.42 8.77
C THR A 16 -3.13 -0.72 8.03
N ASN A 17 -3.88 -1.72 7.59
CA ASN A 17 -3.35 -2.84 6.82
C ASN A 17 -2.73 -2.38 5.49
N MET A 18 -3.37 -1.45 4.78
CA MET A 18 -2.84 -0.90 3.53
C MET A 18 -1.53 -0.12 3.75
N LYS A 19 -1.43 0.67 4.83
CA LYS A 19 -0.18 1.37 5.20
C LYS A 19 0.93 0.37 5.52
N ALA A 20 0.64 -0.69 6.27
CA ALA A 20 1.60 -1.73 6.58
C ALA A 20 2.08 -2.49 5.33
N ILE A 21 1.17 -2.77 4.38
CA ILE A 21 1.53 -3.35 3.08
C ILE A 21 2.46 -2.41 2.30
N LYS A 22 2.15 -1.11 2.26
CA LYS A 22 2.99 -0.10 1.61
C LYS A 22 4.41 -0.11 2.16
N GLU A 23 4.55 -0.06 3.48
CA GLU A 23 5.86 -0.06 4.15
C GLU A 23 6.65 -1.33 3.81
N ARG A 24 6.02 -2.51 3.91
CA ARG A 24 6.68 -3.78 3.60
C ARG A 24 7.12 -3.88 2.14
N ILE A 25 6.32 -3.36 1.20
CA ILE A 25 6.66 -3.34 -0.22
C ILE A 25 7.81 -2.37 -0.49
N ASP A 26 7.79 -1.18 0.11
CA ASP A 26 8.86 -0.20 0.01
C ASP A 26 10.19 -0.77 0.55
N ASP A 27 10.14 -1.39 1.72
CA ASP A 27 11.31 -2.00 2.36
C ASP A 27 11.87 -3.16 1.54
N SER A 28 11.01 -4.08 1.09
CA SER A 28 11.44 -5.22 0.27
C SER A 28 11.99 -4.80 -1.11
N TYR A 29 11.50 -3.71 -1.69
CA TYR A 29 12.07 -3.11 -2.90
C TYR A 29 13.47 -2.56 -2.64
N ASP A 30 13.65 -1.80 -1.55
CA ASP A 30 14.93 -1.19 -1.19
C ASP A 30 15.98 -2.27 -0.82
N GLU A 31 15.58 -3.29 -0.06
CA GLU A 31 16.45 -4.43 0.31
C GLU A 31 16.90 -5.23 -0.92
N LEU A 32 15.97 -5.57 -1.81
CA LEU A 32 16.30 -6.30 -3.03
C LEU A 32 17.25 -5.51 -3.94
N THR A 33 17.01 -4.20 -4.06
CA THR A 33 17.89 -3.30 -4.80
C THR A 33 19.31 -3.30 -4.22
N ARG A 34 19.45 -3.24 -2.89
CA ARG A 34 20.76 -3.31 -2.21
C ARG A 34 21.45 -4.66 -2.42
N LEU A 35 20.70 -5.76 -2.34
CA LEU A 35 21.25 -7.10 -2.56
C LEU A 35 21.80 -7.26 -3.97
N MET A 36 21.03 -6.85 -4.98
CA MET A 36 21.46 -6.90 -6.38
C MET A 36 22.72 -6.06 -6.61
N LEU A 37 22.75 -4.81 -6.12
CA LEU A 37 23.92 -3.94 -6.21
C LEU A 37 25.17 -4.57 -5.55
N ARG A 38 25.00 -5.21 -4.39
CA ARG A 38 26.09 -5.89 -3.70
C ARG A 38 26.64 -7.07 -4.50
N ILE A 39 25.77 -7.90 -5.10
CA ILE A 39 26.20 -9.04 -5.92
C ILE A 39 26.94 -8.57 -7.18
N GLU A 40 26.55 -7.41 -7.72
CA GLU A 40 27.27 -6.76 -8.80
C GLU A 40 28.63 -6.25 -8.35
N SER A 41 28.70 -5.49 -7.25
CA SER A 41 29.94 -4.85 -6.76
C SER A 41 30.97 -5.81 -6.19
N ASP A 42 30.53 -6.83 -5.45
CA ASP A 42 31.45 -7.71 -4.73
C ASP A 42 32.21 -8.64 -5.69
N GLU A 43 31.68 -8.86 -6.91
CA GLU A 43 32.21 -9.78 -7.94
C GLU A 43 32.55 -11.20 -7.46
N LEU A 44 32.07 -11.59 -6.28
CA LEU A 44 32.30 -12.90 -5.67
C LEU A 44 31.56 -14.02 -6.40
N TRP A 45 30.36 -13.71 -6.89
CA TRP A 45 29.53 -14.64 -7.65
C TRP A 45 29.79 -14.46 -9.14
N LYS A 46 29.91 -15.56 -9.89
CA LYS A 46 30.25 -15.56 -11.32
C LYS A 46 29.44 -16.62 -12.07
N GLY A 47 29.49 -16.56 -13.39
CA GLY A 47 28.92 -17.60 -14.25
C GLY A 47 27.39 -17.58 -14.36
N LYS A 48 26.85 -18.75 -14.70
CA LYS A 48 25.43 -18.94 -15.05
C LYS A 48 24.52 -18.78 -13.83
N GLU A 49 25.01 -19.15 -12.66
CA GLU A 49 24.33 -19.08 -11.37
C GLU A 49 24.05 -17.63 -11.00
N LYS A 50 25.08 -16.76 -11.05
CA LYS A 50 24.89 -15.31 -10.87
C LYS A 50 23.90 -14.75 -11.87
N THR A 51 24.08 -15.08 -13.15
CA THR A 51 23.21 -14.55 -14.23
C THR A 51 21.75 -14.94 -14.01
N THR A 52 21.49 -16.21 -13.66
CA THR A 52 20.13 -16.71 -13.41
C THR A 52 19.52 -16.08 -12.17
N PHE A 53 20.28 -15.97 -11.08
CA PHE A 53 19.83 -15.32 -9.86
C PHE A 53 19.49 -13.85 -10.08
N MET A 54 20.37 -13.09 -10.75
CA MET A 54 20.15 -11.68 -11.06
C MET A 54 18.96 -11.46 -11.98
N ALA A 55 18.74 -12.34 -12.96
CA ALA A 55 17.55 -12.28 -13.81
C ALA A 55 16.26 -12.49 -13.00
N TYR A 56 16.23 -13.52 -12.14
CA TYR A 56 15.08 -13.78 -11.27
C TYR A 56 14.83 -12.61 -10.30
N MET A 57 15.87 -12.11 -9.64
CA MET A 57 15.77 -10.97 -8.73
C MET A 57 15.38 -9.68 -9.45
N GLY A 58 15.82 -9.48 -10.69
CA GLY A 58 15.37 -8.36 -11.52
C GLY A 58 13.86 -8.39 -11.80
N LEU A 59 13.28 -9.57 -12.06
CA LEU A 59 11.83 -9.72 -12.19
C LEU A 59 11.11 -9.39 -10.87
N MET A 60 11.63 -9.88 -9.74
CA MET A 60 11.07 -9.55 -8.42
C MET A 60 11.16 -8.06 -8.10
N GLN A 61 12.26 -7.40 -8.47
CA GLN A 61 12.45 -5.97 -8.27
C GLN A 61 11.44 -5.16 -9.10
N GLN A 62 11.19 -5.55 -10.36
CA GLN A 62 10.18 -4.91 -11.19
C GLN A 62 8.76 -5.10 -10.63
N TYR A 63 8.46 -6.29 -10.11
CA TYR A 63 7.20 -6.56 -9.44
C TYR A 63 7.03 -5.65 -8.21
N HIS A 64 7.99 -5.61 -7.29
CA HIS A 64 7.92 -4.73 -6.12
C HIS A 64 7.86 -3.24 -6.50
N LYS A 65 8.63 -2.82 -7.51
CA LYS A 65 8.62 -1.43 -8.01
C LYS A 65 7.22 -0.98 -8.42
N SER A 66 6.45 -1.86 -9.04
CA SER A 66 5.10 -1.55 -9.52
C SER A 66 4.17 -1.09 -8.38
N PHE A 67 4.40 -1.58 -7.16
CA PHE A 67 3.60 -1.30 -5.97
C PHE A 67 4.29 -0.36 -4.96
N SER A 68 5.56 -0.02 -5.16
CA SER A 68 6.35 0.77 -4.21
C SER A 68 6.34 2.27 -4.55
N LYS A 69 6.86 3.07 -3.62
CA LYS A 69 7.12 4.52 -3.77
C LYS A 69 8.00 4.87 -4.98
N ALA A 70 8.75 3.89 -5.52
CA ALA A 70 9.56 4.09 -6.72
C ALA A 70 8.72 4.13 -8.02
N ASN A 71 7.44 3.80 -7.94
CA ASN A 71 6.44 4.07 -8.96
C ASN A 71 5.49 5.17 -8.46
N GLY A 72 5.50 6.32 -9.13
CA GLY A 72 4.64 7.46 -8.78
C GLY A 72 3.14 7.17 -8.93
N ASP A 73 2.79 6.16 -9.72
CA ASP A 73 1.41 5.73 -9.97
C ASP A 73 1.14 4.33 -9.39
N ASN A 74 1.66 4.06 -8.18
CA ASN A 74 1.49 2.75 -7.57
C ASN A 74 0.07 2.57 -6.99
N PRO A 75 -0.56 1.41 -7.19
CA PRO A 75 -1.95 1.19 -6.80
C PRO A 75 -2.14 1.09 -5.27
N VAL A 76 -1.07 0.84 -4.50
CA VAL A 76 -1.14 0.80 -3.03
C VAL A 76 -1.42 2.19 -2.48
N GLN A 77 -0.71 3.21 -2.98
CA GLN A 77 -0.94 4.60 -2.61
C GLN A 77 -2.31 5.08 -3.10
N GLN A 78 -2.71 4.75 -4.33
CA GLN A 78 -4.05 5.07 -4.84
C GLN A 78 -5.16 4.49 -3.94
N ALA A 79 -5.01 3.24 -3.48
CA ALA A 79 -5.97 2.63 -2.58
C ALA A 79 -6.00 3.31 -1.20
N ILE A 80 -4.86 3.69 -0.65
CA ILE A 80 -4.79 4.47 0.61
C ILE A 80 -5.51 5.81 0.44
N ASP A 81 -5.27 6.52 -0.66
CA ASP A 81 -5.86 7.83 -0.90
C ASP A 81 -7.37 7.74 -1.15
N ALA A 82 -7.82 6.70 -1.85
CA ALA A 82 -9.24 6.40 -2.03
C ALA A 82 -9.93 6.08 -0.70
N LEU A 83 -9.30 5.29 0.18
CA LEU A 83 -9.84 4.97 1.50
C LEU A 83 -9.97 6.22 2.38
N LYS A 84 -8.96 7.10 2.37
CA LYS A 84 -9.03 8.37 3.09
C LYS A 84 -10.15 9.26 2.56
N SER A 85 -10.20 9.47 1.24
CA SER A 85 -11.26 10.28 0.63
C SER A 85 -12.65 9.69 0.87
N HIS A 86 -12.78 8.37 0.96
CA HIS A 86 -14.04 7.74 1.32
C HIS A 86 -14.40 8.00 2.78
N GLY A 87 -13.44 7.89 3.71
CA GLY A 87 -13.62 8.23 5.12
C GLY A 87 -14.07 9.67 5.31
N ASP A 88 -13.35 10.62 4.70
CA ASP A 88 -13.69 12.06 4.78
C ASP A 88 -15.14 12.32 4.31
N ARG A 89 -15.57 11.70 3.21
CA ARG A 89 -16.95 11.83 2.71
C ARG A 89 -18.00 11.21 3.62
N VAL A 90 -17.65 10.13 4.32
CA VAL A 90 -18.55 9.47 5.27
C VAL A 90 -18.70 10.35 6.50
N ASP A 91 -17.61 10.94 6.98
CA ASP A 91 -17.64 11.92 8.08
C ASP A 91 -18.48 13.15 7.69
N ASP A 92 -18.24 13.74 6.51
CA ASP A 92 -19.04 14.86 5.97
C ASP A 92 -20.54 14.51 5.89
N PHE A 93 -20.89 13.29 5.45
CA PHE A 93 -22.29 12.86 5.39
C PHE A 93 -22.95 12.86 6.77
N TYR A 94 -22.28 12.30 7.79
CA TYR A 94 -22.85 12.26 9.15
C TYR A 94 -22.84 13.64 9.82
N ASP A 95 -21.86 14.49 9.52
CA ASP A 95 -21.70 15.81 10.12
C ASP A 95 -22.52 16.91 9.45
N GLU A 96 -22.84 16.81 8.16
CA GLU A 96 -23.50 17.88 7.40
C GLU A 96 -24.92 17.54 6.92
N PHE A 97 -25.29 16.25 6.81
CA PHE A 97 -26.59 15.89 6.27
C PHE A 97 -27.71 16.01 7.32
N GLN A 98 -28.45 17.12 7.26
CA GLN A 98 -29.47 17.46 8.26
C GLN A 98 -30.56 16.40 8.40
N GLU A 99 -31.01 15.78 7.30
CA GLU A 99 -32.02 14.71 7.36
C GLU A 99 -31.54 13.49 8.14
N TYR A 100 -30.23 13.19 8.09
CA TYR A 100 -29.63 12.13 8.90
C TYR A 100 -29.62 12.52 10.38
N LYS A 101 -29.26 13.77 10.72
CA LYS A 101 -29.31 14.27 12.10
C LYS A 101 -30.73 14.27 12.66
N ASP A 102 -31.69 14.73 11.86
CA ASP A 102 -33.10 14.75 12.23
C ASP A 102 -33.65 13.33 12.49
N MET A 103 -33.15 12.31 11.77
CA MET A 103 -33.47 10.90 12.05
C MET A 103 -32.71 10.31 13.25
N GLU A 104 -31.51 10.81 13.57
CA GLU A 104 -30.74 10.37 14.75
C GLU A 104 -31.33 10.91 16.06
N ASP A 105 -31.93 12.11 16.02
CA ASP A 105 -32.57 12.77 17.18
C ASP A 105 -34.00 12.29 17.50
N MET A 106 -34.60 11.44 16.64
CA MET A 106 -35.93 10.83 16.80
C MET A 106 -35.92 9.48 17.54
#